data_AF-A0A0L6CH92-F1
#
_entry.id   AF-A0A0L6CH92-F1
#
_cell.length_a   1.000
_cell.length_b   1.000
_cell.length_c   1.000
_cell.angle_alpha   90.00
_cell.angle_beta   90.00
_cell.angle_gamma   90.00
#
_symmetry.space_group_name_H-M   'P 1'
#
loop_
_entity.id
_entity.type
_entity.pdbx_description
1 polymer ?
#
loop_
_entity_poly.entity_id
_entity_poly.type
_entity_poly.pdbx_seq_one_letter_code
_entity_poly.pdbx_strand_id
1 'polypeptide(L)'
;MLNEQYKVVVDGLVRNTTRALSVTIQAPNRLGIPIGTQIVVGQSAAYLGSMAKGYTVGQGYGLKANALDGAVKAGPVSYLPVACVTGAGRANVVSTGLPLLASLGAVDTTTSSTTGSTVKSSVTSTVAGASVLNLITLTAIKAQTSTTRPTRTSPVTLSDTSQFVGLKVAGMPAINDSVKPNTTVKIPGLGSVTFHRVAKTSNGIRVTMVYIVLDRILGTLPTGSVVEIGVSETGVR
;
A
#
# COMPACT_ATOMS: atom_id res chain seq x y z
N MET A 1 22.74 34.77 -6.85
CA MET A 1 23.21 34.09 -5.62
C MET A 1 23.49 32.63 -5.95
N LEU A 2 24.59 32.10 -5.43
CA LEU A 2 24.98 30.70 -5.57
C LEU A 2 24.81 30.01 -4.22
N ASN A 3 24.32 28.76 -4.23
CA ASN A 3 24.13 27.93 -3.04
C ASN A 3 23.38 28.64 -1.90
N GLU A 4 22.26 29.28 -2.22
CA GLU A 4 21.43 29.97 -1.25
C GLU A 4 20.70 28.95 -0.37
N GLN A 5 20.82 29.11 0.95
CA GLN A 5 20.09 28.31 1.93
C GLN A 5 19.30 29.24 2.83
N TYR A 6 18.01 28.98 2.97
CA TYR A 6 17.19 29.75 3.90
C TYR A 6 16.20 28.85 4.62
N LYS A 7 16.03 29.18 5.91
CA LYS A 7 15.13 28.52 6.84
C LYS A 7 13.97 29.47 7.11
N VAL A 8 12.75 29.00 6.88
CA VAL A 8 11.54 29.72 7.27
C VAL A 8 10.83 28.90 8.34
N VAL A 9 10.40 29.55 9.41
CA VAL A 9 9.51 28.94 10.41
C VAL A 9 8.14 29.59 10.24
N VAL A 10 7.14 28.83 9.84
CA VAL A 10 5.74 29.28 9.73
C VAL A 10 4.88 28.34 10.55
N ASP A 11 4.17 28.85 11.55
CA ASP A 11 3.25 28.07 12.41
C ASP A 11 3.87 26.79 13.01
N GLY A 12 5.13 26.87 13.44
CA GLY A 12 5.87 25.73 14.02
C GLY A 12 6.38 24.71 12.98
N LEU A 13 6.19 24.98 11.68
CA LEU A 13 6.72 24.21 10.58
C LEU A 13 8.04 24.84 10.10
N VAL A 14 9.12 24.08 10.25
CA VAL A 14 10.45 24.48 9.77
C VAL A 14 10.59 24.04 8.32
N ARG A 15 10.73 25.00 7.40
CA ARG A 15 11.06 24.77 6.01
C ARG A 15 12.51 25.17 5.76
N ASN A 16 13.35 24.21 5.42
CA ASN A 16 14.69 24.47 4.90
C ASN A 16 14.66 24.36 3.38
N THR A 17 15.08 25.40 2.68
CA THR A 17 15.20 25.39 1.22
C THR A 17 16.64 25.67 0.82
N THR A 18 17.14 24.88 -0.11
CA THR A 18 18.44 25.08 -0.76
C THR A 18 18.23 25.35 -2.23
N ARG A 19 18.85 26.39 -2.77
CA ARG A 19 18.86 26.76 -4.20
C ARG A 19 20.29 26.77 -4.69
N ALA A 20 20.63 25.93 -5.66
CA ALA A 20 21.97 25.84 -6.21
C ALA A 20 22.36 27.13 -6.95
N LEU A 21 21.43 27.71 -7.72
CA LEU A 21 21.57 29.01 -8.35
C LEU A 21 20.24 29.76 -8.30
N SER A 22 20.30 31.03 -7.93
CA SER A 22 19.17 31.95 -7.86
C SER A 22 19.57 33.26 -8.54
N VAL A 23 18.90 33.64 -9.62
CA VAL A 23 19.17 34.85 -10.41
C VAL A 23 17.93 35.72 -10.39
N THR A 24 18.08 36.97 -9.98
CA THR A 24 17.02 37.97 -10.10
C THR A 24 17.41 38.92 -11.22
N ILE A 25 16.53 39.09 -12.21
CA ILE A 25 16.75 40.05 -13.30
C ILE A 25 16.54 41.46 -12.74
N GLN A 26 17.62 42.23 -12.65
CA GLN A 26 17.59 43.59 -12.11
C GLN A 26 17.61 44.68 -13.20
N ALA A 27 17.75 44.30 -14.47
CA ALA A 27 17.86 45.24 -15.59
C ALA A 27 17.26 44.66 -16.88
N PRO A 28 16.90 45.51 -17.87
CA PRO A 28 16.47 45.05 -19.19
C PRO A 28 17.53 44.16 -19.83
N ASN A 29 17.10 43.10 -20.49
CA ASN A 29 17.99 42.15 -21.14
C ASN A 29 17.48 41.79 -22.54
N ARG A 30 18.39 41.35 -23.40
CA ARG A 30 18.10 41.00 -24.80
C ARG A 30 17.22 39.76 -24.96
N LEU A 31 17.04 38.99 -23.89
CA LEU A 31 16.15 37.83 -23.86
C LEU A 31 14.70 38.23 -23.58
N GLY A 32 14.42 39.52 -23.38
CA GLY A 32 13.07 40.04 -23.11
C GLY A 32 12.51 39.62 -21.75
N ILE A 33 13.35 39.11 -20.84
CA ILE A 33 12.89 38.66 -19.52
C ILE A 33 12.58 39.90 -18.67
N PRO A 34 11.37 40.02 -18.10
CA PRO A 34 11.01 41.17 -17.28
C PRO A 34 11.95 41.39 -16.09
N ILE A 35 12.14 42.66 -15.72
CA ILE A 35 12.81 43.02 -14.47
C ILE A 35 11.97 42.49 -13.30
N GLY A 36 12.64 41.89 -12.30
CA GLY A 36 12.01 41.24 -11.15
C GLY A 36 11.80 39.74 -11.32
N THR A 37 11.98 39.18 -12.51
CA THR A 37 11.93 37.72 -12.70
C THR A 37 13.01 37.03 -11.87
N GLN A 38 12.61 36.04 -11.06
CA GLN A 38 13.50 35.12 -10.36
C GLN A 38 13.66 33.83 -11.17
N ILE A 39 14.90 33.46 -11.48
CA ILE A 39 15.27 32.20 -12.11
C ILE A 39 15.99 31.38 -11.05
N VAL A 40 15.45 30.21 -10.71
CA VAL A 40 16.04 29.30 -9.72
C VAL A 40 16.39 27.98 -10.41
N VAL A 41 17.64 27.56 -10.30
CA VAL A 41 18.14 26.29 -10.84
C VAL A 41 18.61 25.42 -9.69
N GLY A 42 18.08 24.19 -9.61
CA GLY A 42 18.37 23.22 -8.56
C GLY A 42 17.84 23.65 -7.19
N GLN A 43 16.54 23.43 -6.92
CA GLN A 43 15.94 23.71 -5.61
C GLN A 43 15.60 22.40 -4.88
N SER A 44 15.98 22.31 -3.60
CA SER A 44 15.54 21.27 -2.67
C SER A 44 14.84 21.91 -1.48
N ALA A 45 13.82 21.26 -0.93
CA ALA A 45 13.14 21.70 0.26
C ALA A 45 12.89 20.52 1.21
N ALA A 46 13.14 20.74 2.50
CA ALA A 46 12.79 19.84 3.58
C ALA A 46 11.85 20.54 4.56
N TYR A 47 10.87 19.79 5.06
CA TYR A 47 9.84 20.29 5.97
C TYR A 47 9.87 19.48 7.25
N LEU A 48 9.93 20.17 8.39
CA LEU A 48 9.82 19.57 9.71
C LEU A 48 8.66 20.26 10.42
N GLY A 49 7.51 19.58 10.51
CA GLY A 49 6.39 20.03 11.32
C GLY A 49 6.62 19.79 12.82
N SER A 50 5.72 20.32 13.66
CA SER A 50 5.66 19.93 15.07
C SER A 50 5.61 18.40 15.21
N MET A 51 6.33 17.83 16.18
CA MET A 51 6.33 16.36 16.38
C MET A 51 4.90 15.85 16.55
N ALA A 52 4.45 14.99 15.64
CA ALA A 52 3.18 14.32 15.76
C ALA A 52 3.18 13.45 17.03
N LYS A 53 2.06 13.41 17.77
CA LYS A 53 1.91 12.64 19.03
C LYS A 53 1.86 11.10 18.82
N GLY A 54 2.29 10.65 17.66
CA GLY A 54 2.32 9.27 17.19
C GLY A 54 2.46 9.25 15.67
N TYR A 55 2.70 8.07 15.11
CA TYR A 55 2.77 7.90 13.66
C TYR A 55 2.05 6.63 13.21
N THR A 56 1.58 6.66 11.97
CA THR A 56 0.89 5.55 11.33
C THR A 56 1.83 4.81 10.40
N VAL A 57 1.61 3.51 10.30
CA VAL A 57 2.30 2.64 9.35
C VAL A 57 1.27 1.77 8.66
N GLY A 58 1.67 1.13 7.57
CA GLY A 58 0.81 0.27 6.80
C GLY A 58 0.93 0.49 5.31
N GLN A 59 0.25 -0.36 4.56
CA GLN A 59 0.28 -0.38 3.11
C GLN A 59 -0.85 -1.27 2.57
N GLY A 60 -1.25 -1.01 1.34
CA GLY A 60 -2.16 -1.87 0.58
C GLY A 60 -1.65 -2.14 -0.82
N TYR A 61 -2.08 -3.25 -1.40
CA TYR A 61 -1.89 -3.59 -2.81
C TYR A 61 -2.82 -4.72 -3.23
N GLY A 62 -3.00 -4.91 -4.54
CA GLY A 62 -3.86 -5.96 -5.10
C GLY A 62 -3.17 -7.27 -5.35
N LEU A 63 -1.90 -7.25 -5.79
CA LEU A 63 -1.17 -8.43 -6.23
C LEU A 63 0.33 -8.24 -5.98
N LYS A 64 1.00 -9.28 -5.47
CA LYS A 64 2.46 -9.36 -5.36
C LYS A 64 2.91 -10.81 -5.51
N ALA A 65 4.05 -11.05 -6.16
CA ALA A 65 4.64 -12.38 -6.25
C ALA A 65 6.15 -12.36 -5.96
N ASN A 66 6.58 -13.25 -5.08
CA ASN A 66 7.99 -13.46 -4.74
C ASN A 66 8.36 -14.92 -4.99
N ALA A 67 9.56 -15.16 -5.52
CA ALA A 67 10.13 -16.48 -5.58
C ALA A 67 10.55 -16.97 -4.17
N LEU A 68 10.85 -18.26 -4.05
CA LEU A 68 11.25 -18.89 -2.79
C LEU A 68 12.52 -18.25 -2.19
N ASP A 69 13.45 -17.81 -3.03
CA ASP A 69 14.68 -17.10 -2.66
C ASP A 69 14.42 -15.62 -2.26
N GLY A 70 13.16 -15.19 -2.24
CA GLY A 70 12.76 -13.81 -1.95
C GLY A 70 12.88 -12.86 -3.14
N ALA A 71 13.32 -13.33 -4.31
CA ALA A 71 13.39 -12.48 -5.49
C ALA A 71 11.99 -12.03 -5.91
N VAL A 72 11.80 -10.72 -6.07
CA VAL A 72 10.53 -10.16 -6.52
C VAL A 72 10.34 -10.54 -8.00
N LYS A 73 9.34 -11.38 -8.28
CA LYS A 73 8.97 -11.76 -9.66
C LYS A 73 7.88 -10.86 -10.22
N ALA A 74 7.01 -10.35 -9.35
CA ALA A 74 6.09 -9.26 -9.66
C ALA A 74 5.97 -8.32 -8.45
N GLY A 75 6.25 -7.04 -8.69
CA GLY A 75 6.11 -5.99 -7.69
C GLY A 75 4.65 -5.79 -7.26
N PRO A 76 4.42 -5.09 -6.13
CA PRO A 76 3.07 -4.85 -5.64
C PRO A 76 2.29 -3.94 -6.59
N VAL A 77 1.16 -4.43 -7.08
CA VAL A 77 0.29 -3.70 -8.00
C VAL A 77 -0.70 -2.83 -7.23
N SER A 78 -0.93 -1.60 -7.71
CA SER A 78 -1.73 -0.59 -7.01
C SER A 78 -1.19 -0.35 -5.59
N TYR A 79 0.14 -0.40 -5.45
CA TYR A 79 0.79 -0.20 -4.17
C TYR A 79 0.55 1.20 -3.63
N LEU A 80 0.14 1.28 -2.37
CA LEU A 80 0.00 2.53 -1.68
C LEU A 80 0.35 2.38 -0.20
N PRO A 81 1.39 3.09 0.29
CA PRO A 81 1.67 3.13 1.71
C PRO A 81 0.69 4.07 2.44
N VAL A 82 0.52 3.83 3.73
CA VAL A 82 -0.16 4.78 4.62
C VAL A 82 0.79 5.95 4.90
N ALA A 83 0.29 7.18 4.86
CA ALA A 83 1.09 8.33 5.25
C ALA A 83 1.54 8.22 6.72
N CYS A 84 2.74 8.67 7.05
CA CYS A 84 3.30 8.55 8.41
C CYS A 84 2.54 9.39 9.45
N VAL A 85 1.94 10.50 9.00
CA VAL A 85 1.21 11.46 9.85
C VAL A 85 -0.26 11.50 9.47
N THR A 86 -0.79 12.65 9.06
CA THR A 86 -2.12 12.78 8.48
C THR A 86 -2.02 12.80 6.96
N GLY A 87 -2.88 12.04 6.29
CA GLY A 87 -2.93 12.02 4.84
C GLY A 87 -3.91 10.98 4.31
N ALA A 88 -4.23 11.08 3.02
CA ALA A 88 -4.96 10.06 2.31
C ALA A 88 -4.37 9.89 0.92
N GLY A 89 -4.53 8.71 0.35
CA GLY A 89 -4.08 8.42 -0.99
C GLY A 89 -5.01 7.42 -1.68
N ARG A 90 -4.89 7.37 -3.00
CA ARG A 90 -5.53 6.37 -3.83
C ARG A 90 -4.58 5.95 -4.95
N ALA A 91 -4.49 4.65 -5.19
CA ALA A 91 -3.84 4.07 -6.34
C ALA A 91 -4.85 3.11 -6.99
N ASN A 92 -4.86 3.04 -8.32
CA ASN A 92 -5.73 2.13 -9.03
C ASN A 92 -5.10 1.66 -10.33
N VAL A 93 -5.52 0.48 -10.79
CA VAL A 93 -5.20 -0.07 -12.11
C VAL A 93 -6.45 -0.74 -12.67
N VAL A 94 -6.61 -0.71 -13.99
CA VAL A 94 -7.80 -1.25 -14.67
C VAL A 94 -7.81 -2.78 -14.68
N SER A 95 -6.65 -3.40 -14.81
CA SER A 95 -6.47 -4.85 -14.75
C SER A 95 -5.01 -5.20 -14.47
N THR A 96 -4.77 -6.40 -13.95
CA THR A 96 -3.42 -6.91 -13.70
C THR A 96 -3.40 -8.43 -13.65
N GLY A 97 -2.23 -9.05 -13.61
CA GLY A 97 -2.13 -10.50 -13.51
C GLY A 97 -0.70 -11.00 -13.47
N LEU A 98 -0.58 -12.29 -13.16
CA LEU A 98 0.63 -13.08 -13.35
C LEU A 98 0.40 -13.97 -14.55
N PRO A 99 1.16 -13.82 -15.65
CA PRO A 99 1.04 -14.69 -16.80
C PRO A 99 1.03 -16.16 -16.39
N LEU A 100 0.10 -16.94 -16.96
CA LEU A 100 -0.10 -18.37 -16.69
C LEU A 100 -0.54 -18.76 -15.27
N LEU A 101 -0.76 -17.81 -14.35
CA LEU A 101 -1.16 -18.11 -12.98
C LEU A 101 -2.45 -17.40 -12.57
N ALA A 102 -2.48 -16.07 -12.66
CA ALA A 102 -3.57 -15.27 -12.11
C ALA A 102 -3.97 -14.13 -13.02
N SER A 103 -5.26 -13.87 -13.13
CA SER A 103 -5.84 -12.71 -13.80
C SER A 103 -6.73 -11.97 -12.82
N LEU A 104 -6.52 -10.66 -12.69
CA LEU A 104 -7.28 -9.78 -11.82
C LEU A 104 -7.87 -8.65 -12.69
N GLY A 105 -9.11 -8.25 -12.42
CA GLY A 105 -9.65 -7.04 -12.99
C GLY A 105 -9.17 -5.81 -12.23
N ALA A 106 -10.02 -4.79 -12.13
CA ALA A 106 -9.64 -3.51 -11.56
C ALA A 106 -9.20 -3.66 -10.11
N VAL A 107 -8.05 -3.10 -9.77
CA VAL A 107 -7.57 -3.00 -8.38
C VAL A 107 -7.64 -1.55 -7.97
N ASP A 108 -8.25 -1.30 -6.82
CA ASP A 108 -8.27 0.02 -6.18
C ASP A 108 -7.72 -0.12 -4.77
N THR A 109 -6.77 0.74 -4.41
CA THR A 109 -6.21 0.79 -3.07
C THR A 109 -6.31 2.22 -2.55
N THR A 110 -6.95 2.36 -1.39
CA THR A 110 -7.04 3.62 -0.66
C THR A 110 -6.36 3.48 0.70
N THR A 111 -5.67 4.53 1.10
CA THR A 111 -5.10 4.65 2.44
C THR A 111 -5.57 5.95 3.06
N SER A 112 -5.76 5.94 4.38
CA SER A 112 -5.97 7.16 5.16
C SER A 112 -5.30 7.04 6.52
N SER A 113 -4.82 8.17 7.01
CA SER A 113 -4.23 8.30 8.31
C SER A 113 -4.61 9.62 8.98
N THR A 114 -4.66 9.58 10.29
CA THR A 114 -4.86 10.76 11.13
C THR A 114 -3.97 10.64 12.34
N THR A 115 -3.20 11.68 12.60
CA THR A 115 -2.37 11.81 13.81
C THR A 115 -2.78 13.06 14.59
N GLY A 116 -2.87 12.94 15.92
CA GLY A 116 -3.37 14.02 16.79
C GLY A 116 -3.61 13.50 18.21
N SER A 117 -4.78 13.80 18.78
CA SER A 117 -5.26 13.15 20.01
C SER A 117 -5.49 11.65 19.77
N THR A 118 -6.16 11.34 18.67
CA THR A 118 -6.36 9.97 18.15
C THR A 118 -5.39 9.70 17.02
N VAL A 119 -4.72 8.54 17.06
CA VAL A 119 -3.90 8.03 15.96
C VAL A 119 -4.69 6.93 15.25
N LYS A 120 -4.94 7.08 13.96
CA LYS A 120 -5.72 6.11 13.17
C LYS A 120 -5.08 5.88 11.81
N SER A 121 -4.99 4.61 11.42
CA SER A 121 -4.56 4.14 10.11
C SER A 121 -5.66 3.26 9.52
N SER A 122 -6.00 3.46 8.24
CA SER A 122 -6.97 2.66 7.51
C SER A 122 -6.44 2.36 6.12
N VAL A 123 -6.58 1.11 5.70
CA VAL A 123 -6.26 0.66 4.34
C VAL A 123 -7.46 -0.10 3.79
N THR A 124 -7.77 0.11 2.52
CA THR A 124 -8.75 -0.67 1.78
C THR A 124 -8.19 -0.99 0.41
N SER A 125 -8.04 -2.28 0.11
CA SER A 125 -7.65 -2.80 -1.20
C SER A 125 -8.81 -3.63 -1.74
N THR A 126 -9.36 -3.22 -2.88
CA THR A 126 -10.40 -3.96 -3.60
C THR A 126 -9.85 -4.51 -4.90
N VAL A 127 -10.29 -5.72 -5.24
CA VAL A 127 -9.99 -6.37 -6.53
C VAL A 127 -11.32 -6.77 -7.14
N ALA A 128 -11.65 -6.21 -8.30
CA ALA A 128 -12.82 -6.56 -9.09
C ALA A 128 -12.48 -7.74 -9.99
N GLY A 129 -13.00 -8.92 -9.66
CA GLY A 129 -12.75 -10.16 -10.38
C GLY A 129 -11.33 -10.69 -10.15
N ALA A 130 -11.21 -11.96 -9.79
CA ALA A 130 -9.94 -12.66 -9.89
C ALA A 130 -10.13 -14.13 -10.27
N SER A 131 -9.20 -14.65 -11.07
CA SER A 131 -9.08 -16.07 -11.38
C SER A 131 -7.64 -16.51 -11.16
N VAL A 132 -7.44 -17.64 -10.49
CA VAL A 132 -6.15 -18.31 -10.34
C VAL A 132 -6.26 -19.69 -10.95
N LEU A 133 -5.59 -19.92 -12.09
CA LEU A 133 -5.64 -21.15 -12.90
C LEU A 133 -7.05 -21.66 -13.22
N ASN A 134 -8.08 -20.82 -13.13
CA ASN A 134 -9.50 -21.23 -13.11
C ASN A 134 -9.86 -22.24 -11.99
N LEU A 135 -8.96 -22.47 -11.03
CA LEU A 135 -9.17 -23.28 -9.85
C LEU A 135 -9.78 -22.47 -8.72
N ILE A 136 -9.44 -21.18 -8.64
CA ILE A 136 -10.05 -20.24 -7.71
C ILE A 136 -10.64 -19.11 -8.54
N THR A 137 -11.92 -18.83 -8.39
CA THR A 137 -12.59 -17.71 -9.06
C THR A 137 -13.35 -16.88 -8.04
N LEU A 138 -13.26 -15.56 -8.17
CA LEU A 138 -13.87 -14.58 -7.26
C LEU A 138 -14.50 -13.48 -8.10
N THR A 139 -15.63 -12.95 -7.66
CA THR A 139 -16.24 -11.74 -8.26
C THR A 139 -15.62 -10.48 -7.69
N ALA A 140 -15.34 -10.45 -6.39
CA ALA A 140 -14.59 -9.36 -5.78
C ALA A 140 -13.84 -9.81 -4.52
N ILE A 141 -12.76 -9.11 -4.23
CA ILE A 141 -12.10 -9.12 -2.93
C ILE A 141 -12.20 -7.71 -2.36
N LYS A 142 -12.47 -7.62 -1.06
CA LYS A 142 -12.23 -6.42 -0.27
C LYS A 142 -11.35 -6.79 0.91
N ALA A 143 -10.11 -6.31 0.92
CA ALA A 143 -9.23 -6.34 2.09
C ALA A 143 -9.32 -4.97 2.77
N GLN A 144 -9.83 -4.92 4.00
CA GLN A 144 -9.98 -3.68 4.74
C GLN A 144 -9.56 -3.86 6.19
N THR A 145 -8.53 -3.11 6.58
CA THR A 145 -8.05 -3.08 7.95
C THR A 145 -8.05 -1.66 8.48
N SER A 146 -8.24 -1.52 9.79
CA SER A 146 -7.95 -0.28 10.48
C SER A 146 -7.33 -0.52 11.86
N THR A 147 -6.45 0.40 12.24
CA THR A 147 -5.79 0.42 13.54
C THR A 147 -6.03 1.79 14.15
N THR A 148 -6.59 1.84 15.36
CA THR A 148 -6.90 3.10 16.06
C THR A 148 -6.36 3.07 17.48
N ARG A 149 -5.76 4.19 17.91
CA ARG A 149 -5.37 4.47 19.28
C ARG A 149 -6.00 5.80 19.71
N PRO A 150 -7.06 5.79 20.53
CA PRO A 150 -7.78 7.00 20.95
C PRO A 150 -6.94 8.00 21.74
N THR A 151 -6.05 7.51 22.60
CA THR A 151 -5.08 8.31 23.37
C THR A 151 -3.79 7.51 23.57
N ARG A 152 -2.69 8.16 23.96
CA ARG A 152 -1.38 7.49 24.13
C ARG A 152 -1.38 6.36 25.16
N THR A 153 -2.29 6.39 26.13
CA THR A 153 -2.43 5.37 27.18
C THR A 153 -3.53 4.36 26.89
N SER A 154 -4.38 4.61 25.89
CA SER A 154 -5.45 3.70 25.50
C SER A 154 -4.88 2.47 24.77
N PRO A 155 -5.49 1.28 24.95
CA PRO A 155 -5.15 0.12 24.15
C PRO A 155 -5.43 0.40 22.67
N VAL A 156 -4.64 -0.24 21.81
CA VAL A 156 -4.84 -0.17 20.36
C VAL A 156 -6.00 -1.08 19.96
N THR A 157 -6.93 -0.54 19.17
CA THR A 157 -8.02 -1.30 18.56
C THR A 157 -7.63 -1.69 17.13
N LEU A 158 -7.75 -2.97 16.82
CA LEU A 158 -7.50 -3.54 15.50
C LEU A 158 -8.82 -4.04 14.91
N SER A 159 -9.13 -3.61 13.70
CA SER A 159 -10.34 -3.99 12.98
C SER A 159 -9.99 -4.59 11.62
N ASP A 160 -10.75 -5.61 11.26
CA ASP A 160 -10.73 -6.30 9.97
C ASP A 160 -12.18 -6.43 9.50
N THR A 161 -12.50 -5.81 8.37
CA THR A 161 -13.81 -5.88 7.71
C THR A 161 -13.67 -6.42 6.29
N SER A 162 -12.68 -7.30 6.10
CA SER A 162 -12.38 -7.92 4.82
C SER A 162 -13.39 -9.00 4.47
N GLN A 163 -13.68 -9.15 3.18
CA GLN A 163 -14.69 -10.07 2.67
C GLN A 163 -14.37 -10.54 1.25
N PHE A 164 -14.83 -11.74 0.94
CA PHE A 164 -14.92 -12.26 -0.43
C PHE A 164 -16.33 -12.05 -0.98
N VAL A 165 -16.41 -11.97 -2.31
CA VAL A 165 -17.69 -12.01 -3.04
C VAL A 165 -17.55 -12.99 -4.20
N GLY A 166 -18.41 -13.99 -4.27
CA GLY A 166 -18.43 -15.01 -5.30
C GLY A 166 -17.18 -15.91 -5.34
N LEU A 167 -16.54 -16.16 -4.20
CA LEU A 167 -15.44 -17.11 -4.05
C LEU A 167 -15.94 -18.53 -4.36
N LYS A 168 -15.29 -19.16 -5.32
CA LYS A 168 -15.46 -20.57 -5.67
C LYS A 168 -14.09 -21.21 -5.81
N VAL A 169 -13.97 -22.42 -5.28
CA VAL A 169 -12.77 -23.25 -5.41
C VAL A 169 -13.15 -24.56 -6.08
N ALA A 170 -12.47 -24.89 -7.17
CA ALA A 170 -12.71 -26.09 -7.96
C ALA A 170 -12.54 -27.35 -7.09
N GLY A 171 -13.56 -28.21 -7.08
CA GLY A 171 -13.58 -29.43 -6.27
C GLY A 171 -13.79 -29.21 -4.77
N MET A 172 -14.01 -27.98 -4.30
CA MET A 172 -14.11 -27.64 -2.87
C MET A 172 -15.27 -26.68 -2.59
N PRO A 173 -16.54 -27.13 -2.73
CA PRO A 173 -17.72 -26.26 -2.56
C PRO A 173 -17.92 -25.74 -1.13
N ALA A 174 -17.29 -26.37 -0.14
CA ALA A 174 -17.32 -25.91 1.25
C ALA A 174 -16.55 -24.58 1.47
N ILE A 175 -15.65 -24.21 0.55
CA ILE A 175 -14.94 -22.93 0.58
C ILE A 175 -15.74 -21.90 -0.23
N ASN A 176 -16.30 -20.93 0.48
CA ASN A 176 -17.18 -19.89 -0.05
C ASN A 176 -16.86 -18.53 0.60
N ASP A 177 -17.68 -17.51 0.31
CA ASP A 177 -17.48 -16.13 0.76
C ASP A 177 -17.32 -15.95 2.28
N SER A 178 -17.89 -16.87 3.08
CA SER A 178 -17.86 -16.84 4.55
C SER A 178 -16.76 -17.72 5.14
N VAL A 179 -15.67 -17.95 4.40
CA VAL A 179 -14.52 -18.72 4.88
C VAL A 179 -13.94 -18.10 6.16
N LYS A 180 -13.65 -18.94 7.16
CA LYS A 180 -13.08 -18.47 8.43
C LYS A 180 -11.68 -17.90 8.21
N PRO A 181 -11.26 -16.88 8.97
CA PRO A 181 -9.89 -16.38 8.94
C PRO A 181 -8.86 -17.49 9.11
N ASN A 182 -7.73 -17.38 8.39
CA ASN A 182 -6.60 -18.32 8.39
C ASN A 182 -6.94 -19.75 7.93
N THR A 183 -8.01 -19.95 7.15
CA THR A 183 -8.34 -21.25 6.59
C THR A 183 -7.33 -21.62 5.51
N THR A 184 -6.59 -22.71 5.72
CA THR A 184 -5.59 -23.20 4.76
C THR A 184 -6.04 -24.49 4.11
N VAL A 185 -5.93 -24.55 2.78
CA VAL A 185 -6.35 -25.69 1.96
C VAL A 185 -5.28 -25.99 0.92
N LYS A 186 -5.00 -27.26 0.67
CA LYS A 186 -4.14 -27.69 -0.43
C LYS A 186 -4.98 -27.90 -1.68
N ILE A 187 -4.68 -27.16 -2.74
CA ILE A 187 -5.38 -27.26 -4.03
C ILE A 187 -4.48 -28.03 -5.01
N PRO A 188 -4.89 -29.21 -5.49
CA PRO A 188 -4.13 -29.97 -6.47
C PRO A 188 -3.79 -29.14 -7.71
N GLY A 189 -2.52 -29.15 -8.10
CA GLY A 189 -2.02 -28.41 -9.26
C GLY A 189 -1.72 -26.93 -9.02
N LEU A 190 -1.89 -26.42 -7.80
CA LEU A 190 -1.52 -25.07 -7.41
C LEU A 190 -0.59 -25.04 -6.20
N GLY A 191 -0.97 -25.69 -5.10
CA GLY A 191 -0.23 -25.69 -3.83
C GLY A 191 -1.10 -25.34 -2.62
N SER A 192 -0.48 -24.77 -1.60
CA SER A 192 -1.17 -24.41 -0.35
C SER A 192 -1.75 -23.01 -0.44
N VAL A 193 -3.05 -22.86 -0.19
CA VAL A 193 -3.75 -21.58 -0.22
C VAL A 193 -4.35 -21.29 1.14
N THR A 194 -3.95 -20.18 1.75
CA THR A 194 -4.59 -19.63 2.95
C THR A 194 -5.55 -18.52 2.53
N PHE A 195 -6.83 -18.73 2.79
CA PHE A 195 -7.87 -17.73 2.61
C PHE A 195 -8.01 -16.88 3.88
N HIS A 196 -8.22 -15.58 3.67
CA HIS A 196 -8.40 -14.58 4.73
C HIS A 196 -7.32 -14.72 5.83
N ARG A 197 -6.05 -14.65 5.43
CA ARG A 197 -4.93 -14.74 6.35
C ARG A 197 -4.84 -13.45 7.18
N VAL A 198 -5.00 -13.56 8.49
CA VAL A 198 -4.98 -12.43 9.43
C VAL A 198 -3.84 -12.59 10.42
N ALA A 199 -2.92 -11.63 10.43
CA ALA A 199 -1.83 -11.53 11.39
C ALA A 199 -1.99 -10.24 12.21
N LYS A 200 -2.03 -10.36 13.54
CA LYS A 200 -2.17 -9.24 14.47
C LYS A 200 -0.94 -9.13 15.36
N THR A 201 -0.55 -7.91 15.67
CA THR A 201 0.45 -7.56 16.69
C THR A 201 -0.19 -6.64 17.72
N SER A 202 0.54 -6.19 18.74
CA SER A 202 -0.01 -5.22 19.71
C SER A 202 -0.39 -3.86 19.09
N ASN A 203 0.16 -3.53 17.92
CA ASN A 203 0.11 -2.20 17.33
C ASN A 203 -0.29 -2.18 15.85
N GLY A 204 -0.67 -3.33 15.29
CA GLY A 204 -0.99 -3.42 13.87
C GLY A 204 -1.61 -4.74 13.46
N ILE A 205 -2.18 -4.74 12.27
CA ILE A 205 -2.87 -5.87 11.66
C ILE A 205 -2.52 -5.92 10.18
N ARG A 206 -2.29 -7.13 9.68
CA ARG A 206 -2.10 -7.42 8.26
C ARG A 206 -3.10 -8.48 7.84
N VAL A 207 -3.83 -8.19 6.78
CA VAL A 207 -4.75 -9.13 6.12
C VAL A 207 -4.26 -9.38 4.71
N THR A 208 -4.23 -10.65 4.33
CA THR A 208 -4.00 -11.11 2.96
C THR A 208 -5.14 -12.02 2.58
N MET A 209 -5.95 -11.61 1.60
CA MET A 209 -7.18 -12.32 1.29
C MET A 209 -6.88 -13.66 0.65
N VAL A 210 -6.01 -13.73 -0.36
CA VAL A 210 -5.54 -15.00 -0.91
C VAL A 210 -4.03 -15.06 -0.81
N TYR A 211 -3.52 -15.98 0.01
CA TYR A 211 -2.09 -16.23 0.17
C TYR A 211 -1.77 -17.62 -0.37
N ILE A 212 -0.97 -17.70 -1.43
CA ILE A 212 -0.67 -18.94 -2.15
C ILE A 212 0.82 -19.24 -1.99
N VAL A 213 1.13 -20.48 -1.63
CA VAL A 213 2.48 -21.06 -1.70
C VAL A 213 2.45 -22.16 -2.75
N LEU A 214 3.21 -21.98 -3.83
CA LEU A 214 3.23 -22.93 -4.94
C LEU A 214 3.91 -24.24 -4.55
N ASP A 215 3.33 -25.38 -4.92
CA ASP A 215 3.95 -26.70 -4.76
C ASP A 215 4.71 -27.17 -6.02
N ARG A 216 4.58 -26.42 -7.11
CA ARG A 216 5.19 -26.70 -8.42
C ARG A 216 5.63 -25.42 -9.11
N ILE A 217 6.41 -25.59 -10.18
CA ILE A 217 6.79 -24.50 -11.07
C ILE A 217 5.59 -24.08 -11.92
N LEU A 218 5.32 -22.77 -12.00
CA LEU A 218 4.30 -22.17 -12.86
C LEU A 218 4.88 -20.96 -13.60
N GLY A 219 5.12 -21.11 -14.90
CA GLY A 219 5.81 -20.09 -15.69
C GLY A 219 7.21 -19.80 -15.13
N THR A 220 7.46 -18.57 -14.72
CA THR A 220 8.74 -18.13 -14.13
C THR A 220 8.79 -18.23 -12.60
N LEU A 221 7.72 -18.71 -11.96
CA LEU A 221 7.63 -18.87 -10.52
C LEU A 221 8.08 -20.29 -10.13
N PRO A 222 9.21 -20.45 -9.41
CA PRO A 222 9.64 -21.75 -8.91
C PRO A 222 8.71 -22.29 -7.82
N THR A 223 8.83 -23.57 -7.50
CA THR A 223 8.21 -24.17 -6.32
C THR A 223 8.55 -23.37 -5.06
N GLY A 224 7.57 -23.19 -4.18
CA GLY A 224 7.71 -22.39 -2.96
C GLY A 224 7.52 -20.89 -3.16
N SER A 225 7.31 -20.42 -4.39
CA SER A 225 6.95 -19.03 -4.64
C SER A 225 5.67 -18.65 -3.90
N VAL A 226 5.63 -17.42 -3.42
CA VAL A 226 4.50 -16.86 -2.68
C VAL A 226 3.79 -15.83 -3.55
N VAL A 227 2.48 -16.00 -3.69
CA VAL A 227 1.60 -15.04 -4.35
C VAL A 227 0.56 -14.52 -3.36
N GLU A 228 0.45 -13.20 -3.28
CA GLU A 228 -0.45 -12.51 -2.36
C GLU A 228 -1.43 -11.68 -3.17
N ILE A 229 -2.73 -11.87 -2.90
CA ILE A 229 -3.81 -11.14 -3.55
C ILE A 229 -4.68 -10.47 -2.50
N GLY A 230 -5.00 -9.18 -2.71
CA GLY A 230 -5.82 -8.37 -1.82
C GLY A 230 -5.20 -8.21 -0.44
N VAL A 231 -4.21 -7.31 -0.32
CA VAL A 231 -3.49 -7.08 0.93
C VAL A 231 -3.88 -5.72 1.52
N SER A 232 -4.11 -5.72 2.83
CA SER A 232 -4.34 -4.54 3.64
C SER A 232 -3.55 -4.66 4.95
N GLU A 233 -2.73 -3.66 5.25
CA GLU A 233 -1.90 -3.63 6.45
C GLU A 233 -2.00 -2.26 7.11
N THR A 234 -2.28 -2.22 8.41
CA THR A 234 -2.38 -0.98 9.18
C THR A 234 -1.69 -1.11 10.52
N GLY A 235 -1.07 -0.03 10.99
CA GLY A 235 -0.47 0.05 12.32
C GLY A 235 -0.37 1.48 12.84
N VAL A 236 -0.16 1.59 14.14
CA VAL A 236 0.04 2.86 14.86
C VAL A 236 1.17 2.72 15.86
N ARG A 237 1.95 3.78 16.06
CA ARG A 237 3.09 3.84 16.99
C ARG A 237 2.98 5.05 17.87
#